data_AF-A0A496RWJ4-F1
#
_entry.id   AF-A0A496RWJ4-F1
#
_cell.length_a   1.000
_cell.length_b   1.000
_cell.length_c   1.000
_cell.angle_alpha   90.00
_cell.angle_beta   90.00
_cell.angle_gamma   90.00
#
_symmetry.space_group_name_H-M   'P 1'
#
loop_
_entity.id
_entity.type
_entity.pdbx_description
1 polymer ?
#
loop_
_entity_poly.entity_id
_entity_poly.type
_entity_poly.pdbx_seq_one_letter_code
_entity_poly.pdbx_strand_id
1 'polypeptide(L)'
;MLLYFYKNPKCGEVYNIGGSKFSNISMIEAIAYFEKVLSKKANIVYCDQPRKGDHIWYISCVDKFRSHYPEWNYTYDIYKIMDEICVKGDFDNSC
;
A
#
# COMPACT_ATOMS: atom_id res chain seq x y z
N MET A 1 12.11 6.49 0.72
CA MET A 1 12.19 7.05 -0.64
C MET A 1 12.34 8.56 -0.60
N LEU A 2 11.30 9.32 -0.21
CA LEU A 2 11.32 10.79 -0.22
C LEU A 2 12.47 11.42 0.57
N LEU A 3 12.78 10.92 1.78
CA LEU A 3 13.90 11.41 2.57
C LEU A 3 15.26 11.26 1.85
N TYR A 4 15.48 10.15 1.16
CA TYR A 4 16.73 9.90 0.41
C TYR A 4 16.83 10.83 -0.80
N PHE A 5 15.70 11.04 -1.50
CA PHE A 5 15.64 12.01 -2.60
C PHE A 5 15.91 13.43 -2.11
N TYR A 6 15.29 13.85 -1.00
CA TYR A 6 15.51 15.17 -0.42
C TYR A 6 16.97 15.41 -0.01
N LYS A 7 17.63 14.40 0.57
CA LYS A 7 19.04 14.50 1.00
C LYS A 7 20.02 14.59 -0.17
N ASN A 8 19.73 13.94 -1.29
CA ASN A 8 20.61 13.93 -2.47
C ASN A 8 19.79 13.80 -3.76
N PRO A 9 19.15 14.88 -4.23
CA PRO A 9 18.32 14.82 -5.42
C PRO A 9 19.19 14.68 -6.67
N LYS A 10 18.75 13.87 -7.63
CA LYS A 10 19.37 13.80 -8.95
C LYS A 10 18.62 14.67 -9.95
N CYS A 11 19.35 15.47 -10.72
CA CYS A 11 18.79 16.41 -11.68
C CYS A 11 18.07 15.68 -12.82
N GLY A 12 16.85 16.10 -13.15
CA GLY A 12 16.08 15.58 -14.28
C GLY A 12 15.52 14.15 -14.11
N GLU A 13 15.66 13.57 -12.91
CA GLU A 13 15.25 12.19 -12.68
C GLU A 13 13.78 12.07 -12.25
N VAL A 14 13.06 11.15 -12.90
CA VAL A 14 11.70 10.75 -12.52
C VAL A 14 11.73 9.33 -11.95
N TYR A 15 11.00 9.12 -10.86
CA TYR A 15 10.89 7.84 -10.16
C TYR A 15 9.43 7.50 -9.86
N ASN A 16 9.06 6.23 -10.06
CA ASN A 16 7.83 5.70 -9.48
C ASN A 16 8.00 5.55 -7.97
N ILE A 17 6.95 5.86 -7.21
CA ILE A 17 6.91 5.71 -5.77
C ILE A 17 5.83 4.69 -5.42
N GLY A 18 6.15 3.74 -4.53
CA GLY A 18 5.18 2.80 -4.00
C GLY A 18 5.86 1.57 -3.38
N GLY A 19 5.02 0.62 -2.93
CA GLY A 19 5.47 -0.60 -2.25
C GLY A 19 6.01 -1.69 -3.18
N SER A 20 5.86 -1.52 -4.50
CA SER A 20 6.25 -2.53 -5.49
C SER A 20 5.66 -3.91 -5.18
N LYS A 21 6.34 -4.98 -5.57
CA LYS A 21 5.95 -6.35 -5.24
C LYS A 21 6.06 -6.67 -3.74
N PHE A 22 6.75 -5.83 -2.96
CA PHE A 22 6.95 -6.05 -1.53
C PHE A 22 5.72 -5.67 -0.70
N SER A 23 5.00 -4.62 -1.10
CA SER A 23 3.79 -4.16 -0.41
C SER A 23 2.74 -3.79 -1.46
N ASN A 24 1.88 -4.75 -1.75
CA ASN A 24 0.71 -4.66 -2.65
C ASN A 24 -0.36 -5.64 -2.16
N ILE A 25 -1.61 -5.41 -2.53
CA ILE A 25 -2.74 -6.26 -2.15
C ILE A 25 -3.93 -5.99 -3.07
N SER A 26 -4.74 -7.01 -3.33
CA SER A 26 -6.03 -6.85 -3.99
C SER A 26 -7.13 -6.42 -3.01
N MET A 27 -8.25 -5.93 -3.53
CA MET A 27 -9.41 -5.56 -2.69
C MET A 27 -9.95 -6.75 -1.90
N ILE A 28 -9.99 -7.95 -2.49
CA ILE A 28 -10.52 -9.16 -1.86
C ILE A 28 -9.61 -9.60 -0.70
N GLU A 29 -8.29 -9.63 -0.92
CA GLU A 29 -7.31 -9.96 0.12
C GLU A 29 -7.36 -8.94 1.26
N ALA A 30 -7.48 -7.65 0.95
CA ALA A 30 -7.53 -6.60 1.96
C ALA A 30 -8.78 -6.71 2.83
N ILE A 31 -9.95 -6.92 2.22
CA ILE A 31 -11.21 -7.16 2.93
C ILE A 31 -11.07 -8.39 3.84
N ALA A 32 -10.61 -9.52 3.30
CA ALA A 32 -10.48 -10.76 4.06
C ALA A 32 -9.54 -10.62 5.26
N TYR A 33 -8.45 -9.88 5.10
CA TYR A 33 -7.54 -9.57 6.19
C TYR A 33 -8.23 -8.75 7.29
N PHE A 34 -8.92 -7.67 6.92
CA PHE A 34 -9.60 -6.83 7.90
C PHE A 34 -10.73 -7.56 8.63
N GLU A 35 -11.51 -8.39 7.93
CA GLU A 35 -12.53 -9.21 8.59
C GLU A 35 -11.93 -10.14 9.65
N LYS A 36 -10.77 -10.73 9.35
CA LYS A 36 -10.04 -11.59 10.27
C LYS A 36 -9.50 -10.81 11.46
N VAL A 37 -8.81 -9.70 11.23
CA VAL A 37 -8.18 -8.91 12.30
C VAL A 37 -9.23 -8.28 13.23
N LEU A 38 -10.32 -7.77 12.67
CA LEU A 38 -11.37 -7.11 13.45
C LEU A 38 -12.45 -8.07 13.96
N SER A 39 -12.45 -9.34 13.53
CA SER A 39 -13.50 -10.32 13.81
C SER A 39 -14.91 -9.81 13.48
N LYS A 40 -15.03 -8.99 12.43
CA LYS A 40 -16.29 -8.38 11.96
C LYS A 40 -16.45 -8.65 10.47
N LYS A 41 -17.68 -8.85 10.01
CA LYS A 41 -17.97 -9.01 8.58
C LYS A 41 -18.13 -7.66 7.90
N ALA A 42 -17.49 -7.50 6.74
CA ALA A 42 -17.63 -6.32 5.93
C ALA A 42 -18.98 -6.37 5.19
N ASN A 43 -19.68 -5.25 5.13
CA ASN A 43 -20.86 -5.11 4.29
C ASN A 43 -20.42 -4.75 2.87
N ILE A 44 -20.55 -5.69 1.93
CA ILE A 44 -20.02 -5.58 0.57
C ILE A 44 -21.15 -5.74 -0.43
N VAL A 45 -21.20 -4.85 -1.42
CA VAL A 45 -22.08 -4.94 -2.59
C VAL A 45 -21.20 -4.92 -3.83
N TYR A 46 -21.33 -5.94 -4.69
CA TYR A 46 -20.62 -5.95 -5.97
C TYR A 46 -21.36 -5.09 -7.00
N CYS A 47 -20.59 -4.37 -7.81
CA CYS A 47 -21.11 -3.60 -8.93
C CYS A 47 -20.46 -4.13 -10.21
N ASP A 48 -21.28 -4.58 -11.15
CA ASP A 48 -20.82 -5.12 -12.44
C ASP A 48 -20.21 -4.06 -13.36
N GLN A 49 -20.33 -2.77 -13.01
CA GLN A 49 -19.75 -1.67 -13.77
C GLN A 49 -18.39 -1.27 -13.20
N PRO A 50 -17.26 -1.62 -13.86
CA PRO A 50 -15.95 -1.15 -13.43
C PRO A 50 -15.85 0.37 -13.59
N ARG A 51 -15.09 1.00 -12.71
CA ARG A 51 -14.81 2.44 -12.79
C ARG A 51 -14.07 2.73 -14.10
N LYS A 52 -14.60 3.65 -14.91
CA LYS A 52 -13.98 4.04 -16.18
C LYS A 52 -12.61 4.66 -15.92
N GLY A 53 -11.57 4.11 -16.56
CA GLY A 53 -10.19 4.56 -16.40
C GLY A 53 -9.45 3.99 -15.19
N ASP A 54 -10.08 3.10 -14.41
CA ASP A 54 -9.42 2.42 -13.30
C ASP A 54 -8.46 1.35 -13.83
N HIS A 55 -7.27 1.27 -13.26
CA HIS A 55 -6.31 0.23 -13.59
C HIS A 55 -6.62 -1.01 -12.75
N ILE A 56 -6.86 -2.15 -13.40
CA ILE A 56 -7.12 -3.43 -12.72
C ILE A 56 -6.00 -3.77 -11.72
N TRP A 57 -4.77 -3.41 -12.06
CA TRP A 57 -3.59 -3.63 -11.24
C TRP A 57 -2.58 -2.50 -11.49
N TYR A 58 -1.97 -2.02 -10.42
CA TYR A 58 -0.86 -1.08 -10.50
C TYR A 58 0.19 -1.44 -9.46
N ILE A 59 1.35 -1.89 -9.93
CA ILE A 59 2.51 -2.20 -9.09
C ILE A 59 3.66 -1.32 -9.55
N SER A 60 4.10 -0.42 -8.67
CA SER A 60 5.20 0.50 -8.96
C SER A 60 6.53 -0.27 -9.08
N CYS A 61 7.16 -0.22 -10.26
CA CYS A 61 8.55 -0.64 -10.42
C CYS A 61 9.48 0.45 -9.88
N VAL A 62 10.24 0.14 -8.82
CA VAL A 62 11.12 1.10 -8.12
C VAL A 62 12.61 0.82 -8.33
N ASP A 63 12.95 -0.09 -9.25
CA ASP A 63 14.33 -0.56 -9.44
C ASP A 63 15.28 0.57 -9.82
N LYS A 64 14.80 1.54 -10.62
CA LYS A 64 15.53 2.76 -10.94
C LYS A 64 15.92 3.55 -9.67
N PHE A 65 15.00 3.69 -8.73
CA PHE A 65 15.28 4.40 -7.48
C PHE A 65 16.26 3.62 -6.62
N ARG A 66 16.10 2.29 -6.50
CA ARG A 66 17.01 1.43 -5.74
C ARG A 66 18.44 1.46 -6.29
N SER A 67 18.58 1.46 -7.61
CA SER A 67 19.88 1.64 -8.27
C SER A 67 20.55 2.96 -7.90
N HIS A 68 19.77 4.05 -7.84
CA HIS A 68 20.30 5.37 -7.51
C HIS A 68 20.53 5.60 -6.01
N TYR A 69 19.80 4.88 -5.15
CA TYR A 69 19.83 4.99 -3.69
C TYR A 69 19.87 3.58 -3.05
N PRO A 70 21.00 2.86 -3.13
CA PRO A 70 21.09 1.46 -2.69
C PRO A 70 20.93 1.25 -1.19
N GLU A 71 21.17 2.29 -0.38
CA GLU A 71 20.94 2.26 1.06
C GLU A 71 19.45 2.32 1.44
N TRP A 72 18.57 2.71 0.50
CA TRP A 72 17.15 2.74 0.76
C TRP A 72 16.54 1.34 0.67
N ASN A 73 15.86 0.94 1.73
CA ASN A 73 15.08 -0.31 1.79
C ASN A 73 13.65 -0.05 2.28
N TYR A 74 12.76 -1.02 2.06
CA TYR A 74 11.42 -1.00 2.63
C TYR A 74 11.47 -1.25 4.14
N THR A 75 10.62 -0.54 4.88
CA THR A 75 10.51 -0.67 6.34
C THR A 75 9.11 -1.08 6.80
N TYR A 76 8.15 -1.08 5.88
CA TYR A 76 6.75 -1.43 6.09
C TYR A 76 6.27 -2.30 4.94
N ASP A 77 5.87 -3.52 5.25
CA ASP A 77 5.10 -4.36 4.34
C ASP A 77 3.60 -4.03 4.43
N ILE A 78 2.79 -4.68 3.60
CA ILE A 78 1.35 -4.39 3.55
C ILE A 78 0.64 -4.78 4.85
N TYR A 79 1.00 -5.89 5.48
CA TYR A 79 0.31 -6.38 6.69
C TYR A 79 0.59 -5.49 7.90
N LYS A 80 1.85 -5.06 8.08
CA LYS A 80 2.21 -4.10 9.12
C LYS A 80 1.45 -2.78 8.96
N ILE A 81 1.27 -2.30 7.72
CA ILE A 81 0.47 -1.10 7.46
C ILE A 81 -0.99 -1.33 7.85
N MET A 82 -1.56 -2.48 7.47
CA MET A 82 -2.95 -2.81 7.78
C MET A 82 -3.19 -2.97 9.28
N ASP A 83 -2.28 -3.62 10.01
CA ASP A 83 -2.34 -3.74 11.46
C ASP A 83 -2.32 -2.37 12.14
N GLU A 84 -1.42 -1.48 11.72
CA GLU A 84 -1.36 -0.14 12.28
C GLU A 84 -2.61 0.69 12.00
N ILE A 85 -3.24 0.52 10.83
CA ILE A 85 -4.53 1.14 10.52
C ILE A 85 -5.62 0.62 11.46
N CYS A 86 -5.66 -0.69 11.72
CA CYS A 86 -6.63 -1.29 12.64
C CYS A 86 -6.44 -0.89 14.09
N VAL A 87 -5.19 -0.76 14.56
CA VAL A 87 -4.88 -0.41 15.95
C VAL A 87 -5.09 1.08 16.24
N LYS A 88 -4.79 1.96 15.27
CA LYS A 88 -4.93 3.41 15.44
C LYS A 88 -6.30 3.95 15.06
N GLY A 89 -7.06 3.21 14.25
CA GLY A 89 -8.48 3.50 14.09
C GLY A 89 -9.18 3.11 15.38
N ASP A 90 -9.84 4.05 16.05
CA ASP A 90 -10.73 3.78 17.19
C ASP A 90 -11.93 2.94 16.71
N PHE A 91 -11.68 1.66 16.39
CA PHE A 91 -12.72 0.66 16.13
C PHE A 91 -13.16 -0.01 17.43
N ASP A 92 -12.76 0.56 18.57
CA ASP A 92 -12.96 0.05 19.91
C ASP A 92 -14.44 0.15 20.31
N ASN A 93 -15.08 -1.01 20.25
CA ASN A 93 -16.00 -1.55 21.24
C ASN A 93 -17.01 -0.58 21.88
N SER A 94 -17.97 -0.14 21.09
CA SER A 94 -19.33 0.08 21.58
C SER A 94 -20.16 -1.20 21.41
N CYS A 95 -20.00 -2.13 22.36
CA CYS A 95 -21.04 -3.06 22.81
C CYS A 95 -20.85 -3.29 24.31
#